data_AF-S3NK73-F1
#
_entry.id   AF-S3NK73-F1
#
_cell.length_a   1.000
_cell.length_b   1.000
_cell.length_c   1.000
_cell.angle_alpha   90.00
_cell.angle_beta   90.00
_cell.angle_gamma   90.00
#
_symmetry.space_group_name_H-M   'P 1'
#
loop_
_entity.id
_entity.type
_entity.pdbx_description
1 polymer ?
#
loop_
_entity_poly.entity_id
_entity_poly.type
_entity_poly.pdbx_seq_one_letter_code
_entity_poly.pdbx_strand_id
1 'polypeptide(L)'
;MRCESNPAVSLGQTVERPLKQTARPMTNAEKERFNSALDNSRSTEMVKNAIRFLLYSMMRSVEVCCLKREWVNFEEKLITIPPASKDQMDQGERNIKMNRTHLVPLST
;
A
#
# COMPACT_ATOMS: atom_id res chain seq x y z
N MET A 1 -17.23 27.09 29.41
CA MET A 1 -16.87 27.75 28.13
C MET A 1 -15.98 26.82 27.33
N ARG A 2 -16.51 26.14 26.30
CA ARG A 2 -15.69 25.55 25.26
C ARG A 2 -15.47 26.67 24.24
N CYS A 3 -14.23 27.08 23.99
CA CYS A 3 -13.94 28.12 22.99
C CYS A 3 -14.54 27.69 21.64
N GLU A 4 -15.35 28.55 21.04
CA GLU A 4 -16.05 28.29 19.77
C GLU A 4 -15.11 28.27 18.56
N SER A 5 -13.94 28.90 18.68
CA SER A 5 -12.91 28.94 17.66
C SER A 5 -11.68 28.13 18.09
N ASN A 6 -11.22 27.25 17.19
CA ASN A 6 -9.95 26.56 17.37
C ASN A 6 -8.81 27.58 17.30
N PRO A 7 -8.08 27.87 18.40
CA PRO A 7 -7.03 28.88 18.42
C PRO A 7 -5.86 28.54 17.49
N ALA A 8 -5.73 27.27 17.06
CA ALA A 8 -4.74 26.85 16.09
C ALA A 8 -4.91 27.51 14.71
N VAL A 9 -6.13 27.95 14.36
CA VAL A 9 -6.39 28.68 13.11
C VAL A 9 -5.77 30.08 13.17
N SER A 10 -5.86 30.75 14.33
CA SER A 10 -5.30 32.09 14.56
C SER A 10 -3.77 32.08 14.75
N LEU A 11 -3.20 30.95 15.18
CA LEU A 11 -1.76 30.75 15.40
C LEU A 11 -1.03 30.19 14.17
N GLY A 12 -1.73 30.05 13.03
CA GLY A 12 -1.26 29.34 11.84
C GLY A 12 0.07 29.81 11.24
N GLN A 13 0.53 31.02 11.61
CA GLN A 13 1.81 31.61 11.21
C GLN A 13 2.71 32.04 12.39
N THR A 14 2.27 31.89 13.64
CA THR A 14 3.06 32.29 14.82
C THR A 14 4.18 31.29 15.15
N VAL A 15 4.01 30.04 14.73
CA VAL A 15 4.98 28.97 14.95
C VAL A 15 5.51 28.50 13.60
N GLU A 16 6.82 28.57 13.41
CA GLU A 16 7.50 28.04 12.23
C GLU A 16 7.25 26.53 12.14
N ARG A 17 6.62 26.09 11.04
CA ARG A 17 6.37 24.67 10.82
C ARG A 17 7.69 24.03 10.36
N PRO A 18 8.11 22.90 10.95
CA PRO A 18 9.28 22.19 10.47
C PRO A 18 9.08 21.81 8.99
N LEU A 19 10.16 21.80 8.23
CA LEU A 19 10.12 21.41 6.82
C LEU A 19 9.49 20.03 6.69
N LYS A 20 8.51 19.91 5.79
CA LYS A 20 7.83 18.66 5.51
C LYS A 20 8.82 17.65 4.92
N GLN A 21 9.21 16.66 5.72
CA GLN A 21 9.94 15.51 5.21
C GLN A 21 8.96 14.57 4.49
N THR A 22 9.19 14.36 3.20
CA THR A 22 8.37 13.46 2.38
C THR A 22 9.10 12.13 2.22
N ALA A 23 8.35 11.04 2.02
CA ALA A 23 8.94 9.75 1.70
C ALA A 23 9.84 9.88 0.46
N ARG A 24 11.06 9.34 0.56
CA ARG A 24 12.00 9.21 -0.56
C ARG A 24 12.22 7.74 -0.89
N PRO A 25 12.65 7.41 -2.11
CA PRO A 25 13.13 6.07 -2.41
C PRO A 25 14.30 5.68 -1.51
N MET A 26 14.38 4.39 -1.18
CA MET A 26 15.53 3.83 -0.47
C MET A 26 16.78 3.89 -1.37
N THR A 27 17.91 4.23 -0.77
CA THR A 27 19.23 4.08 -1.40
C THR A 27 19.59 2.59 -1.54
N ASN A 28 20.57 2.25 -2.37
CA ASN A 28 20.97 0.86 -2.56
C ASN A 28 21.47 0.21 -1.27
N ALA A 29 22.26 0.93 -0.46
CA ALA A 29 22.71 0.46 0.84
C ALA A 29 21.55 0.20 1.82
N GLU A 30 20.51 1.05 1.80
CA GLU A 30 19.29 0.83 2.61
C GLU A 30 18.50 -0.38 2.13
N LYS A 31 18.40 -0.61 0.82
CA LYS A 31 17.76 -1.81 0.25
C LYS A 31 18.50 -3.07 0.65
N GLU A 32 19.83 -3.09 0.57
CA GLU A 32 20.66 -4.23 0.99
C GLU A 32 20.48 -4.53 2.47
N ARG A 33 20.53 -3.51 3.33
CA ARG A 33 20.29 -3.65 4.76
C ARG A 33 18.88 -4.17 5.04
N PHE A 34 17.87 -3.66 4.33
CA PHE A 34 16.48 -4.09 4.46
C PHE A 34 16.32 -5.56 4.07
N ASN A 35 16.85 -5.97 2.91
CA ASN A 35 16.76 -7.35 2.44
C ASN A 35 17.47 -8.31 3.41
N SER A 36 18.67 -7.97 3.86
CA SER A 36 19.39 -8.75 4.87
C SER A 36 18.60 -8.88 6.18
N ALA A 37 17.96 -7.79 6.64
CA ALA A 37 17.12 -7.84 7.83
C ALA A 37 15.85 -8.70 7.63
N LEU A 38 15.24 -8.62 6.45
CA LEU A 38 14.05 -9.40 6.10
C LEU A 38 14.37 -10.91 6.05
N ASP A 39 15.51 -11.28 5.47
CA ASP A 39 15.97 -12.66 5.36
C ASP A 39 16.21 -13.27 6.75
N ASN A 40 16.87 -12.52 7.63
CA ASN A 40 17.17 -12.91 9.02
C ASN A 40 15.99 -12.77 9.99
N SER A 41 14.84 -12.29 9.53
CA SER A 41 13.67 -12.11 10.39
C SER A 41 13.06 -13.46 10.82
N ARG A 42 12.46 -13.48 12.02
CA ARG A 42 11.72 -14.64 12.56
C ARG A 42 10.32 -14.81 11.94
N SER A 43 9.97 -13.97 10.97
CA SER A 43 8.68 -14.02 10.28
C SER A 43 8.57 -15.31 9.44
N THR A 44 7.34 -15.74 9.19
CA THR A 44 7.09 -16.88 8.31
C THR A 44 7.47 -16.54 6.87
N GLU A 45 7.81 -17.56 6.08
CA GLU A 45 8.12 -17.39 4.66
C GLU A 45 6.97 -16.73 3.88
N MET A 46 5.72 -17.01 4.28
CA MET A 46 4.55 -16.34 3.71
C MET A 46 4.60 -14.82 3.90
N VAL A 47 4.94 -14.35 5.11
CA VAL A 47 5.04 -12.92 5.41
C VAL A 47 6.22 -12.29 4.67
N LYS A 48 7.38 -12.97 4.64
CA LYS A 48 8.54 -12.50 3.88
C LYS A 48 8.23 -12.36 2.39
N ASN A 49 7.55 -13.35 1.80
CA ASN A 49 7.14 -13.33 0.41
C ASN A 49 6.09 -12.25 0.12
N ALA A 50 5.12 -12.03 1.02
CA ALA A 50 4.16 -10.94 0.89
C ALA A 50 4.82 -9.56 0.91
N ILE A 51 5.82 -9.36 1.79
CA ILE A 51 6.60 -8.11 1.85
C ILE A 51 7.40 -7.90 0.57
N ARG A 52 8.11 -8.93 0.08
CA ARG A 52 8.83 -8.86 -1.21
C ARG A 52 7.86 -8.54 -2.34
N PHE A 53 6.73 -9.24 -2.38
CA PHE A 53 5.70 -9.02 -3.39
C PHE A 53 5.17 -7.58 -3.37
N LEU A 54 4.94 -7.00 -2.19
CA LEU A 54 4.54 -5.59 -2.05
C LEU A 54 5.59 -4.63 -2.61
N LEU A 55 6.87 -4.90 -2.38
CA LEU A 55 7.97 -4.08 -2.87
C LEU A 55 8.14 -4.13 -4.40
N TYR A 56 7.90 -5.29 -5.01
CA TYR A 56 8.07 -5.47 -6.46
C TYR A 56 6.82 -5.13 -7.27
N SER A 57 5.62 -5.35 -6.72
CA SER A 57 4.34 -5.06 -7.40
C SER A 57 3.85 -3.63 -7.20
N MET A 58 4.41 -2.91 -6.22
CA MET A 58 3.96 -1.57 -5.79
C MET A 58 2.47 -1.51 -5.45
N MET A 59 1.88 -2.66 -5.08
CA MET A 59 0.51 -2.75 -4.59
C MET A 59 0.42 -2.23 -3.15
N ARG A 60 -0.76 -1.75 -2.75
CA ARG A 60 -1.02 -1.43 -1.35
C ARG A 60 -1.11 -2.72 -0.53
N SER A 61 -0.76 -2.63 0.75
CA SER A 61 -0.83 -3.77 1.68
C SER A 61 -2.19 -4.46 1.67
N VAL A 62 -3.29 -3.70 1.69
CA VAL A 62 -4.65 -4.26 1.63
C VAL A 62 -4.94 -4.99 0.31
N GLU A 63 -4.37 -4.55 -0.81
CA GLU A 63 -4.55 -5.24 -2.10
C GLU A 63 -3.81 -6.58 -2.11
N VAL A 64 -2.64 -6.65 -1.46
CA VAL A 64 -1.89 -7.91 -1.28
C VAL A 64 -2.65 -8.86 -0.34
N CYS A 65 -3.19 -8.36 0.76
CA CYS A 65 -3.93 -9.18 1.73
C CYS A 65 -5.24 -9.76 1.16
N CYS A 66 -5.92 -9.00 0.30
CA CYS A 66 -7.18 -9.43 -0.33
C CYS A 66 -6.97 -10.13 -1.68
N LEU A 67 -5.71 -10.33 -2.11
CA LEU A 67 -5.39 -10.93 -3.39
C LEU A 67 -5.89 -12.38 -3.45
N LYS A 68 -6.65 -12.70 -4.50
CA LYS A 68 -7.09 -14.07 -4.77
C LYS A 68 -6.19 -14.71 -5.83
N ARG A 69 -5.90 -16.00 -5.66
CA ARG A 69 -5.09 -16.79 -6.60
C ARG A 69 -5.68 -16.79 -8.02
N GLU A 70 -7.00 -16.77 -8.15
CA GLU A 70 -7.72 -16.74 -9.43
C GLU A 70 -7.47 -15.47 -10.26
N TRP A 71 -6.97 -14.41 -9.65
CA TRP A 71 -6.65 -13.15 -10.33
C TRP A 71 -5.22 -13.11 -10.90
N VAL A 72 -4.41 -14.14 -10.63
CA VAL A 72 -2.98 -14.18 -10.99
C VAL A 72 -2.78 -15.07 -12.21
N ASN A 73 -2.35 -14.46 -13.32
CA ASN A 73 -1.89 -15.18 -14.50
C ASN A 73 -0.35 -15.20 -14.54
N PHE A 74 0.24 -16.36 -14.28
CA PHE A 74 1.70 -16.53 -14.28
C PHE A 74 2.30 -16.61 -15.69
N GLU A 75 1.54 -17.06 -16.70
CA GLU A 75 2.01 -17.14 -18.09
C GLU A 75 2.14 -15.73 -18.69
N GLU A 76 1.09 -14.93 -18.52
CA GLU A 76 1.08 -13.53 -18.96
C GLU A 76 1.80 -12.58 -17.99
N LYS A 77 2.25 -13.10 -16.83
CA LYS A 77 2.89 -12.32 -15.76
C LYS A 77 2.03 -11.11 -15.36
N LEU A 78 0.73 -11.31 -15.21
CA LEU A 78 -0.24 -10.24 -14.99
C LEU A 78 -1.21 -10.62 -13.88
N ILE A 79 -1.47 -9.68 -12.98
CA ILE A 79 -2.54 -9.77 -12.00
C ILE A 79 -3.68 -8.86 -12.46
N THR A 80 -4.88 -9.42 -12.54
CA THR A 80 -6.10 -8.73 -12.94
C THR A 80 -7.08 -8.72 -11.79
N ILE A 81 -7.14 -7.62 -11.05
CA ILE A 81 -8.08 -7.43 -9.94
C ILE A 81 -9.40 -6.90 -10.50
N PRO A 82 -10.50 -7.68 -10.45
CA PRO A 82 -11.78 -7.26 -11.02
C PRO A 82 -12.47 -6.19 -10.15
N PRO A 83 -13.40 -5.43 -10.73
CA PRO A 83 -14.33 -4.61 -9.93
C PRO A 83 -15.23 -5.52 -9.08
N ALA A 84 -15.73 -5.00 -7.95
CA ALA A 84 -16.75 -5.68 -7.15
C ALA A 84 -18.01 -5.89 -8.00
N SER A 85 -18.64 -7.05 -7.84
CA SER A 85 -19.90 -7.38 -8.51
C SER A 85 -21.04 -6.47 -8.02
N LYS A 86 -22.18 -6.46 -8.72
CA LYS A 86 -23.36 -5.67 -8.29
C LYS A 86 -23.83 -6.07 -6.89
N ASP A 87 -23.91 -7.38 -6.60
CA ASP A 87 -24.34 -7.87 -5.29
C ASP A 87 -23.39 -7.43 -4.16
N GLN A 88 -22.08 -7.47 -4.43
CA GLN A 88 -21.07 -6.96 -3.51
C GLN A 88 -21.19 -5.44 -3.34
N MET A 89 -21.46 -4.73 -4.43
CA MET A 89 -21.66 -3.29 -4.39
C MET A 89 -22.89 -2.87 -3.58
N ASP A 90 -23.96 -3.66 -3.63
CA ASP A 90 -25.18 -3.44 -2.87
C ASP A 90 -24.97 -3.73 -1.38
N GLN A 91 -24.04 -4.62 -1.04
CA GLN A 91 -23.55 -4.87 0.33
C GLN A 91 -22.52 -3.81 0.81
N GLY A 92 -22.21 -2.81 -0.01
CA GLY A 92 -21.27 -1.74 0.31
C GLY A 92 -19.80 -2.08 0.05
N GLU A 93 -19.49 -3.25 -0.49
CA GLU A 93 -18.15 -3.59 -0.93
C GLU A 93 -17.77 -2.79 -2.19
N ARG A 94 -16.53 -2.31 -2.24
CA ARG A 94 -15.95 -1.62 -3.39
C ARG A 94 -14.52 -2.07 -3.52
N ASN A 95 -14.06 -2.29 -4.75
CA ASN A 95 -12.63 -2.40 -4.98
C ASN A 95 -11.97 -1.02 -4.73
N ILE A 96 -10.81 -1.05 -4.08
CA ILE A 96 -10.03 0.09 -3.54
C ILE A 96 -9.79 1.20 -4.58
N LYS A 97 -9.70 0.85 -5.87
CA LYS A 97 -9.40 1.80 -6.95
C LYS A 97 -10.66 2.30 -7.65
N MET A 98 -11.59 2.88 -6.88
CA MET A 98 -12.89 3.38 -7.37
C MET A 98 -13.72 2.31 -8.09
N ASN A 99 -13.64 1.08 -7.62
CA ASN A 99 -14.28 -0.06 -8.25
C ASN A 99 -13.94 -0.28 -9.73
N ARG A 100 -12.69 0.01 -10.15
CA ARG A 100 -12.19 -0.23 -11.50
C ARG A 100 -11.32 -1.48 -11.54
N THR A 101 -11.25 -2.12 -12.71
CA THR A 101 -10.28 -3.19 -12.98
C THR A 101 -8.86 -2.67 -12.78
N HIS A 102 -8.07 -3.38 -11.99
CA HIS A 102 -6.66 -3.04 -11.73
C HIS A 102 -5.77 -4.11 -12.36
N LEU A 103 -4.93 -3.69 -13.30
CA LEU A 103 -3.92 -4.52 -13.92
C LEU A 103 -2.57 -4.24 -13.26
N VAL A 104 -1.92 -5.27 -12.73
CA VAL A 104 -0.61 -5.17 -12.08
C VAL A 104 0.36 -6.13 -12.77
N PRO A 105 1.38 -5.63 -13.47
CA PRO A 105 2.40 -6.48 -14.08
C PRO A 105 3.28 -7.11 -13.00
N LEU A 106 3.67 -8.37 -13.20
CA LEU A 106 4.64 -9.05 -12.37
C LEU A 106 6.06 -8.76 -12.89
N SER A 107 6.92 -8.22 -12.03
CA SER A 107 8.34 -8.03 -12.35
C SER A 107 9.01 -9.38 -12.60
N THR A 108 9.97 -9.38 -13.52
CA THR A 108 10.86 -10.53 -13.75
C THR A 108 12.07 -10.44 -12.83
#